data_AF-A0A0S1XE60-F1
#
_entry.id   AF-A0A0S1XE60-F1
#
_cell.length_a   1.000
_cell.length_b   1.000
_cell.length_c   1.000
_cell.angle_alpha   90.00
_cell.angle_beta   90.00
_cell.angle_gamma   90.00
#
_symmetry.space_group_name_H-M   'P 1'
#
loop_
_entity.id
_entity.type
_entity.pdbx_description
1 polymer ?
#
loop_
_entity_poly.entity_id
_entity_poly.type
_entity_poly.pdbx_seq_one_letter_code
_entity_poly.pdbx_strand_id
1 'polypeptide(L)'
;MPNGTWDLILDRAIEWRKVADKQDDPFLKFAIEYIAFNALCRAKYGYKKKDRDIIESLKKELPPSRIPKDKISKLKEIAPIVNVRNAYLDKDRHILHPEDLDDPSNVIEAVYWARNNLFHGDKQYSFEKDQKLVEIGYEILLDINDWLIEEITKEESES
;
A
#
# COMPACT_ATOMS: atom_id res chain seq x y z
N MET A 1 -3.96 -10.10 -23.23
CA MET A 1 -4.75 -11.11 -22.49
C MET A 1 -6.22 -10.82 -22.76
N PRO A 2 -7.14 -11.80 -22.73
CA PRO A 2 -8.54 -11.54 -23.04
C PRO A 2 -9.15 -10.55 -22.04
N ASN A 3 -9.94 -9.59 -22.54
CA ASN A 3 -10.52 -8.50 -21.73
C ASN A 3 -11.29 -9.00 -20.49
N GLY A 4 -11.96 -10.15 -20.56
CA GLY A 4 -12.73 -10.70 -19.43
C GLY A 4 -11.94 -11.21 -18.21
N THR A 5 -10.60 -11.29 -18.28
CA THR A 5 -9.79 -11.70 -17.10
C THR A 5 -9.58 -10.53 -16.12
N TRP A 6 -9.56 -9.29 -16.62
CA TRP A 6 -9.32 -8.11 -15.79
C TRP A 6 -10.56 -7.68 -15.02
N ASP A 7 -11.73 -7.72 -15.66
CA ASP A 7 -13.04 -7.55 -15.03
C ASP A 7 -13.17 -8.43 -13.77
N LEU A 8 -12.81 -9.72 -13.89
CA LEU A 8 -12.87 -10.67 -12.77
C LEU A 8 -11.90 -10.34 -11.63
N ILE A 9 -10.75 -9.73 -11.91
CA ILE A 9 -9.79 -9.32 -10.88
C ILE A 9 -10.26 -8.04 -10.20
N LEU A 10 -10.78 -7.10 -10.99
CA LEU A 10 -11.33 -5.84 -10.50
C LEU A 10 -12.54 -6.08 -9.59
N ASP A 11 -13.51 -6.89 -10.04
CA ASP A 11 -14.68 -7.26 -9.25
C ASP A 11 -14.28 -7.90 -7.91
N ARG A 12 -13.34 -8.85 -7.94
CA ARG A 12 -12.82 -9.49 -6.73
C ARG A 12 -12.12 -8.50 -5.82
N ALA A 13 -11.32 -7.59 -6.36
CA ALA A 13 -10.66 -6.56 -5.56
C ALA A 13 -11.70 -5.66 -4.87
N ILE A 14 -12.75 -5.24 -5.59
CA ILE A 14 -13.85 -4.45 -5.02
C ILE A 14 -14.57 -5.23 -3.91
N GLU A 15 -14.81 -6.52 -4.10
CA GLU A 15 -15.40 -7.38 -3.05
C GLU A 15 -14.51 -7.46 -1.81
N TRP A 16 -13.19 -7.63 -1.98
CA TRP A 16 -12.25 -7.62 -0.85
C TRP A 16 -12.29 -6.30 -0.08
N ARG A 17 -12.33 -5.15 -0.77
CA ARG A 17 -12.46 -3.84 -0.11
C ARG A 17 -13.76 -3.72 0.69
N LYS A 18 -14.88 -4.22 0.16
CA LYS A 18 -16.16 -4.28 0.90
C LYS A 18 -16.09 -5.19 2.13
N VAL A 19 -15.28 -6.25 2.11
CA VAL A 19 -15.06 -7.10 3.27
C VAL A 19 -14.19 -6.39 4.30
N ALA A 20 -13.13 -5.69 3.86
CA ALA A 20 -12.26 -4.91 4.73
C ALA A 20 -13.05 -3.84 5.49
N ASP A 21 -13.90 -3.08 4.79
CA ASP A 21 -14.73 -2.00 5.38
C ASP A 21 -15.65 -2.49 6.53
N LYS A 22 -16.09 -3.75 6.46
CA LYS A 22 -16.95 -4.38 7.48
C LYS A 22 -16.22 -4.94 8.69
N GLN A 23 -14.88 -4.98 8.67
CA GLN A 23 -14.14 -5.44 9.83
C GLN A 23 -14.14 -4.36 10.91
N ASP A 24 -14.02 -4.74 12.18
CA ASP A 24 -13.73 -3.78 13.27
C ASP A 24 -12.25 -3.81 13.66
N ASP A 25 -11.59 -4.96 13.48
CA ASP A 25 -10.19 -5.13 13.81
C ASP A 25 -9.28 -4.43 12.78
N PRO A 26 -8.40 -3.51 13.20
CA PRO A 26 -7.57 -2.71 12.29
C PRO A 26 -6.53 -3.55 11.53
N PHE A 27 -6.05 -4.66 12.10
CA PHE A 27 -5.13 -5.56 11.42
C PHE A 27 -5.84 -6.33 10.31
N LEU A 28 -7.06 -6.82 10.57
CA LEU A 28 -7.89 -7.47 9.55
C LEU A 28 -8.30 -6.49 8.44
N LYS A 29 -8.70 -5.26 8.79
CA LYS A 29 -8.97 -4.20 7.79
C LYS A 29 -7.79 -4.02 6.85
N PHE A 30 -6.62 -3.77 7.43
CA PHE A 30 -5.40 -3.55 6.68
C PHE A 30 -5.01 -4.77 5.83
N ALA A 31 -5.02 -5.97 6.40
CA ALA A 31 -4.61 -7.17 5.69
C ALA A 31 -5.53 -7.47 4.48
N ILE A 32 -6.84 -7.30 4.64
CA ILE A 32 -7.81 -7.54 3.57
C ILE A 32 -7.71 -6.45 2.49
N GLU A 33 -7.54 -5.18 2.89
CA GLU A 33 -7.33 -4.09 1.94
C GLU A 33 -6.01 -4.26 1.17
N TYR A 34 -4.98 -4.81 1.82
CA TYR A 34 -3.70 -5.14 1.18
C TYR A 34 -3.84 -6.30 0.17
N ILE A 35 -4.75 -7.25 0.41
CA ILE A 35 -5.08 -8.29 -0.58
C ILE A 35 -5.69 -7.66 -1.83
N ALA A 36 -6.63 -6.73 -1.67
CA ALA A 36 -7.20 -5.97 -2.79
C ALA A 36 -6.12 -5.19 -3.54
N PHE A 37 -5.25 -4.49 -2.81
CA PHE A 37 -4.10 -3.76 -3.37
C PHE A 37 -3.22 -4.65 -4.23
N ASN A 38 -2.82 -5.84 -3.73
CA ASN A 38 -2.03 -6.78 -4.51
C ASN A 38 -2.76 -7.18 -5.80
N ALA A 39 -4.06 -7.49 -5.73
CA ALA A 39 -4.84 -7.88 -6.90
C ALA A 39 -4.88 -6.74 -7.95
N LEU A 40 -5.14 -5.51 -7.53
CA LEU A 40 -5.17 -4.33 -8.40
C LEU A 40 -3.80 -4.02 -9.02
N CYS A 41 -2.73 -4.06 -8.23
CA CYS A 41 -1.38 -3.92 -8.75
C CYS A 41 -1.04 -5.01 -9.78
N ARG A 42 -1.48 -6.25 -9.55
CA ARG A 42 -1.28 -7.36 -10.49
C ARG A 42 -2.10 -7.19 -11.76
N ALA A 43 -3.27 -6.57 -11.67
CA ALA A 43 -4.08 -6.18 -12.81
C ALA A 43 -3.38 -5.14 -13.68
N LYS A 44 -2.98 -4.01 -13.08
CA LYS A 44 -2.32 -2.91 -13.79
C LYS A 44 -0.94 -3.29 -14.34
N TYR A 45 -0.10 -3.91 -13.52
CA TYR A 45 1.32 -4.10 -13.84
C TYR A 45 1.68 -5.48 -14.40
N GLY A 46 0.78 -6.46 -14.26
CA GLY A 46 0.94 -7.82 -14.77
C GLY A 46 1.32 -8.85 -13.71
N TYR A 47 0.68 -10.02 -13.79
CA TYR A 47 0.79 -11.10 -12.80
C TYR A 47 2.17 -11.77 -12.69
N LYS A 48 3.04 -11.64 -13.69
CA LYS A 48 4.38 -12.28 -13.70
C LYS A 48 5.49 -11.43 -13.08
N LYS A 49 5.25 -10.14 -12.80
CA LYS A 49 6.27 -9.26 -12.22
C LYS A 49 6.62 -9.65 -10.78
N LYS A 50 7.79 -9.30 -10.28
CA LYS A 50 8.06 -9.49 -8.84
C LYS A 50 7.33 -8.39 -8.06
N ASP A 51 6.97 -8.66 -6.80
CA ASP A 51 6.32 -7.66 -5.93
C ASP A 51 7.13 -6.36 -5.89
N ARG A 52 8.46 -6.46 -5.84
CA ARG A 52 9.31 -5.27 -5.83
C ARG A 52 9.20 -4.45 -7.12
N ASP A 53 9.21 -5.10 -8.27
CA ASP A 53 9.11 -4.41 -9.56
C ASP A 53 7.76 -3.68 -9.69
N ILE A 54 6.70 -4.28 -9.14
CA ILE A 54 5.35 -3.68 -9.07
C ILE A 54 5.37 -2.43 -8.19
N ILE A 55 5.96 -2.50 -6.99
CA ILE A 55 6.05 -1.35 -6.08
C ILE A 55 6.88 -0.23 -6.71
N GLU A 56 7.97 -0.56 -7.40
CA GLU A 56 8.77 0.44 -8.13
C GLU A 56 8.02 1.07 -9.31
N SER A 57 7.17 0.31 -10.02
CA SER A 57 6.26 0.87 -11.02
C SER A 57 5.24 1.81 -10.37
N LEU A 58 4.61 1.39 -9.27
CA LEU A 58 3.62 2.19 -8.55
C LEU A 58 4.18 3.55 -8.11
N LYS A 59 5.38 3.58 -7.53
CA LYS A 59 6.02 4.84 -7.09
C LYS A 59 6.23 5.84 -8.22
N LYS A 60 6.51 5.35 -9.43
CA LYS A 60 6.79 6.22 -10.59
C LYS A 60 5.51 6.82 -11.16
N GLU A 61 4.39 6.12 -11.03
CA GLU A 61 3.13 6.47 -11.67
C GLU A 61 2.13 7.12 -10.72
N LEU A 62 2.16 6.77 -9.42
CA LEU A 62 1.21 7.31 -8.44
C LEU A 62 1.43 8.82 -8.28
N PRO A 63 0.41 9.66 -8.58
CA PRO A 63 0.53 11.09 -8.36
C PRO A 63 0.67 11.40 -6.86
N PRO A 64 1.62 12.27 -6.45
CA PRO A 64 1.78 12.68 -5.05
C PRO A 64 0.49 13.17 -4.38
N SER A 65 -0.39 13.81 -5.15
CA SER A 65 -1.68 14.32 -4.68
C SER A 65 -2.68 13.24 -4.28
N ARG A 66 -2.45 11.98 -4.67
CA ARG A 66 -3.29 10.83 -4.27
C ARG A 66 -3.06 10.38 -2.84
N ILE A 67 -1.98 10.81 -2.20
CA ILE A 67 -1.77 10.58 -0.77
C ILE A 67 -2.03 11.90 -0.04
N PRO A 68 -3.17 12.06 0.66
CA PRO A 68 -3.49 13.26 1.41
C PRO A 68 -2.42 13.61 2.45
N LYS A 69 -2.13 14.91 2.57
CA LYS A 69 -1.08 15.43 3.47
C LYS A 69 -1.36 15.10 4.95
N ASP A 70 -2.61 15.04 5.36
CA ASP A 70 -3.00 14.69 6.74
C ASP A 70 -2.61 13.24 7.08
N LYS A 71 -2.73 12.30 6.14
CA LYS A 71 -2.28 10.91 6.33
C LYS A 71 -0.76 10.82 6.44
N ILE A 72 -0.04 11.62 5.64
CA ILE A 72 1.41 11.78 5.76
C ILE A 72 1.78 12.34 7.14
N SER A 73 1.07 13.36 7.63
CA SER A 73 1.27 13.91 8.97
C SER A 73 1.06 12.87 10.07
N LYS A 74 -0.04 12.08 10.02
CA LYS A 74 -0.26 10.96 10.97
C LYS A 74 0.89 9.96 10.94
N LEU A 75 1.39 9.62 9.75
CA LEU A 75 2.51 8.69 9.60
C LEU A 75 3.82 9.26 10.18
N LYS A 76 4.04 10.57 10.07
CA LYS A 76 5.17 11.26 10.70
C LYS A 76 5.12 11.24 12.23
N GLU A 77 3.93 11.29 12.83
CA GLU A 77 3.77 11.24 14.29
C GLU A 77 4.20 9.89 14.89
N ILE A 78 4.10 8.81 14.12
CA ILE A 78 4.52 7.47 14.56
C ILE A 78 5.94 7.10 14.10
N ALA A 79 6.56 7.93 13.27
CA ALA A 79 7.96 7.79 12.90
C ALA A 79 8.88 8.10 14.11
N PRO A 80 10.08 7.50 14.20
CA PRO A 80 10.74 6.68 13.19
C PRO A 80 10.07 5.30 12.99
N ILE A 81 9.95 4.88 11.73
CA ILE A 81 9.51 3.54 11.36
C ILE A 81 10.77 2.71 11.11
N VAL A 82 11.00 1.70 11.95
CA VAL A 82 12.18 0.84 11.92
C VAL A 82 11.98 -0.39 11.04
N ASN A 83 13.09 -1.03 10.66
CA ASN A 83 13.16 -2.23 9.84
C ASN A 83 12.59 -2.07 8.41
N VAL A 84 12.66 -0.86 7.86
CA VAL A 84 12.34 -0.56 6.47
C VAL A 84 13.59 -0.90 5.64
N ARG A 85 13.66 -2.09 5.03
CA ARG A 85 14.79 -2.43 4.14
C ARG A 85 14.57 -1.77 2.77
N ASN A 86 15.51 -0.98 2.26
CA ASN A 86 15.38 -0.28 0.97
C ASN A 86 14.19 0.70 0.88
N ALA A 87 14.15 1.67 1.80
CA ALA A 87 13.82 3.02 1.31
C ALA A 87 14.89 3.40 0.27
N TYR A 88 14.66 4.37 -0.60
CA TYR A 88 15.73 4.93 -1.46
C TYR A 88 16.86 5.62 -0.66
N LEU A 89 16.78 5.53 0.66
CA LEU A 89 17.81 5.86 1.62
C LEU A 89 18.83 4.72 1.60
N ASP A 90 20.11 5.09 1.58
CA ASP A 90 21.30 4.25 1.67
C ASP A 90 21.06 2.78 2.04
N LYS A 91 21.73 1.82 1.38
CA LYS A 91 21.51 0.37 1.59
C LYS A 91 21.61 -0.11 3.05
N ASP A 92 22.13 0.75 3.94
CA ASP A 92 22.31 0.56 5.37
C ASP A 92 21.27 1.28 6.26
N ARG A 93 20.39 2.13 5.70
CA ARG A 93 19.35 2.85 6.46
C ARG A 93 18.10 1.97 6.56
N HIS A 94 17.87 1.45 7.76
CA HIS A 94 16.69 0.63 8.09
C HIS A 94 15.59 1.40 8.80
N ILE A 95 15.66 2.73 8.79
CA ILE A 95 14.78 3.60 9.56
C ILE A 95 14.28 4.71 8.64
N LEU A 96 12.96 4.82 8.50
CA LEU A 96 12.30 6.00 7.92
C LEU A 96 12.08 7.02 9.04
N HIS A 97 12.66 8.19 8.88
CA HIS A 97 12.47 9.33 9.76
C HIS A 97 11.32 10.21 9.24
N PRO A 98 10.74 11.08 10.09
CA PRO A 98 9.63 11.94 9.70
C PRO A 98 9.89 12.76 8.42
N GLU A 99 11.11 13.26 8.22
CA GLU A 99 11.52 14.03 7.02
C GLU A 99 11.53 13.19 5.74
N ASP A 100 11.75 11.88 5.84
CA ASP A 100 11.78 11.00 4.66
C ASP A 100 10.37 10.83 4.08
N LEU A 101 9.31 11.01 4.89
CA LEU A 101 7.91 10.87 4.51
C LEU A 101 7.37 12.07 3.71
N ASP A 102 8.17 13.11 3.50
CA ASP A 102 7.83 14.18 2.54
C ASP A 102 7.87 13.68 1.08
N ASP A 103 8.55 12.55 0.82
CA ASP A 103 8.51 11.85 -0.46
C ASP A 103 7.39 10.78 -0.43
N PRO A 104 6.35 10.89 -1.30
CA PRO A 104 5.30 9.88 -1.42
C PRO A 104 5.82 8.47 -1.69
N SER A 105 6.99 8.33 -2.32
CA SER A 105 7.63 7.03 -2.57
C SER A 105 7.99 6.32 -1.26
N ASN A 106 8.40 7.07 -0.25
CA ASN A 106 8.72 6.55 1.08
C ASN A 106 7.45 6.26 1.89
N VAL A 107 6.33 6.92 1.58
CA VAL A 107 5.02 6.57 2.15
C VAL A 107 4.55 5.21 1.63
N ILE A 108 4.69 4.94 0.32
CA ILE A 108 4.40 3.61 -0.26
C ILE A 108 5.29 2.53 0.38
N GLU A 109 6.57 2.82 0.60
CA GLU A 109 7.47 1.92 1.33
C GLU A 109 6.97 1.66 2.75
N ALA A 110 6.59 2.70 3.49
CA ALA A 110 6.11 2.54 4.85
C ALA A 110 4.92 1.57 4.92
N VAL A 111 3.96 1.67 3.99
CA VAL A 111 2.81 0.76 3.88
C VAL A 111 3.25 -0.66 3.51
N TYR A 112 4.15 -0.80 2.52
CA TYR A 112 4.70 -2.10 2.12
C TYR A 112 5.43 -2.79 3.29
N TRP A 113 6.15 -2.02 4.11
CA TRP A 113 6.86 -2.53 5.27
C TRP A 113 5.96 -2.78 6.47
N ALA A 114 4.90 -2.02 6.68
CA ALA A 114 3.88 -2.31 7.69
C ALA A 114 3.34 -3.73 7.49
N ARG A 115 3.01 -4.10 6.25
CA ARG A 115 2.65 -5.46 5.87
C ARG A 115 3.74 -6.48 6.21
N ASN A 116 4.99 -6.23 5.82
CA ASN A 116 6.08 -7.17 6.11
C ASN A 116 6.32 -7.35 7.61
N ASN A 117 6.19 -6.29 8.41
CA ASN A 117 6.38 -6.37 9.86
C ASN A 117 5.23 -7.14 10.51
N LEU A 118 3.98 -6.87 10.10
CA LEU A 118 2.79 -7.57 10.60
C LEU A 118 2.88 -9.09 10.41
N PHE A 119 3.40 -9.55 9.27
CA PHE A 119 3.52 -10.97 8.97
C PHE A 119 4.79 -11.65 9.50
N HIS A 120 5.73 -10.88 10.07
CA HIS A 120 7.03 -11.43 10.49
C HIS A 120 7.36 -11.32 11.98
N GLY A 121 6.51 -10.78 12.85
CA GLY A 121 6.40 -11.03 14.31
C GLY A 121 7.65 -10.84 15.22
N ASP A 122 8.83 -10.63 14.65
CA ASP A 122 10.15 -10.72 15.29
C ASP A 122 10.85 -9.34 15.36
N LYS A 123 10.09 -8.27 15.15
CA LYS A 123 10.65 -6.92 14.95
C LYS A 123 10.06 -5.94 15.94
N GLN A 124 10.92 -5.44 16.82
CA GLN A 124 10.76 -4.40 17.86
C GLN A 124 9.62 -3.37 17.65
N TYR A 125 8.37 -3.77 17.84
CA TYR A 125 7.23 -2.88 17.92
C TYR A 125 6.35 -3.21 19.12
N SER A 126 5.79 -2.18 19.73
CA SER A 126 4.67 -2.35 20.66
C SER A 126 3.39 -2.56 19.85
N PHE A 127 2.50 -3.41 20.35
CA PHE A 127 1.20 -3.67 19.73
C PHE A 127 0.45 -2.38 19.37
N GLU A 128 0.50 -1.36 20.23
CA GLU A 128 -0.13 -0.05 19.98
C GLU A 128 0.45 0.68 18.76
N LYS A 129 1.78 0.61 18.59
CA LYS A 129 2.44 1.25 17.45
C LYS A 129 2.14 0.53 16.15
N ASP A 130 2.12 -0.81 16.17
CA ASP A 130 1.70 -1.62 15.02
C ASP A 130 0.25 -1.34 14.65
N GLN A 131 -0.64 -1.28 15.64
CA GLN A 131 -2.05 -0.94 15.43
C GLN A 131 -2.20 0.41 14.73
N LYS A 132 -1.56 1.47 15.25
CA LYS A 132 -1.59 2.81 14.61
C LYS A 132 -1.01 2.79 13.19
N LEU A 133 0.08 2.06 12.98
CA LEU A 133 0.71 1.93 11.67
C LEU A 133 -0.21 1.25 10.65
N VAL A 134 -0.93 0.18 11.04
CA VAL A 134 -1.87 -0.49 10.14
C VAL A 134 -3.16 0.32 9.92
N GLU A 135 -3.62 1.10 10.91
CA GLU A 135 -4.74 2.02 10.75
C GLU A 135 -4.43 3.10 9.71
N ILE A 136 -3.28 3.77 9.85
CA ILE A 136 -2.83 4.78 8.87
C ILE A 136 -2.55 4.12 7.51
N GLY A 137 -1.93 2.93 7.52
CA GLY A 137 -1.65 2.16 6.31
C GLY A 137 -2.93 1.79 5.55
N TYR A 138 -4.00 1.42 6.27
CA TYR A 138 -5.30 1.14 5.68
C TYR A 138 -5.88 2.38 5.01
N GLU A 139 -5.87 3.54 5.69
CA GLU A 139 -6.35 4.79 5.11
C GLU A 139 -5.59 5.15 3.83
N ILE A 140 -4.27 4.95 3.77
CA ILE A 140 -3.45 5.22 2.59
C ILE A 140 -3.75 4.21 1.46
N LEU A 141 -3.94 2.93 1.80
CA LEU A 141 -4.31 1.91 0.82
C LEU A 141 -5.64 2.22 0.14
N LEU A 142 -6.61 2.80 0.85
CA LEU A 142 -7.87 3.21 0.24
C LEU A 142 -7.64 4.18 -0.94
N ASP A 143 -6.82 5.22 -0.74
CA ASP A 143 -6.58 6.20 -1.79
C ASP A 143 -5.80 5.60 -2.98
N ILE A 144 -4.82 4.74 -2.68
CA ILE A 144 -4.02 4.05 -3.71
C ILE A 144 -4.92 3.10 -4.50
N ASN A 145 -5.78 2.35 -3.84
CA ASN A 145 -6.69 1.40 -4.47
C ASN A 145 -7.75 2.12 -5.31
N ASP A 146 -8.29 3.24 -4.85
CA ASP A 146 -9.19 4.09 -5.64
C ASP A 146 -8.51 4.56 -6.92
N TRP A 147 -7.28 5.07 -6.82
CA TRP A 147 -6.50 5.46 -8.00
C TRP A 147 -6.22 4.28 -8.95
N LEU A 148 -5.83 3.11 -8.43
CA LEU A 148 -5.59 1.92 -9.26
C LEU A 148 -6.83 1.50 -10.03
N ILE A 149 -8.00 1.52 -9.38
CA ILE A 149 -9.28 1.19 -10.03
C ILE A 149 -9.57 2.20 -11.15
N GLU A 150 -9.46 3.50 -10.88
CA GLU A 150 -9.66 4.54 -11.89
C GLU A 150 -8.77 4.33 -13.11
N GLU A 151 -7.50 3.98 -12.90
CA GLU A 151 -6.56 3.79 -14.00
C GLU A 151 -6.84 2.53 -14.81
N ILE A 152 -7.17 1.41 -14.16
CA ILE A 152 -7.52 0.16 -14.85
C ILE A 152 -8.77 0.37 -15.72
N THR A 153 -9.80 1.03 -15.17
CA THR A 153 -11.04 1.31 -15.90
C THR A 153 -10.85 2.28 -17.08
N LYS A 154 -9.93 3.26 -16.97
CA LYS A 154 -9.58 4.14 -18.10
C LYS A 154 -8.93 3.36 -19.23
N GLU A 155 -7.93 2.53 -18.92
CA GLU A 155 -7.22 1.72 -19.91
C GLU A 155 -8.17 0.78 -20.69
N GLU A 156 -9.21 0.26 -20.03
CA GLU A 156 -10.28 -0.54 -20.67
C GLU A 156 -11.17 0.28 -21.61
N SER A 157 -11.47 1.54 -21.26
CA SER A 157 -12.31 2.40 -22.11
C SER A 157 -11.62 2.90 -23.38
N GLU A 158 -10.28 2.85 -23.41
CA GLU A 158 -9.45 3.29 -24.53
C GLU A 158 -8.97 2.13 -25.43
N SER A 159 -9.27 0.87 -25.06
CA SER A 159 -8.87 -0.37 -25.76
C SER A 159 -9.99 -0.98 -26.60
#